data_AF-A0AAD2V4D0-F1
#
_entry.id   AF-A0AAD2V4D0-F1
#
_cell.length_a   1.000
_cell.length_b   1.000
_cell.length_c   1.000
_cell.angle_alpha   90.00
_cell.angle_beta   90.00
_cell.angle_gamma   90.00
#
_symmetry.space_group_name_H-M   'P 1'
#
loop_
_entity.id
_entity.type
_entity.pdbx_description
1 polymer ?
#
loop_
_entity_poly.entity_id
_entity_poly.type
_entity_poly.pdbx_seq_one_letter_code
_entity_poly.pdbx_strand_id
1 'polypeptide(L)'
;MLSKEPVRIRHDWNVAVVGYCDFCSHSKMTVPHADGGRICASCCDSEFLSSWQNYARSLATELLSLREQLAELKALEPFAWGLADKDGNAYLSECCIGDEGCMIDEAEGYNYELEPEHHIYAV
;
A
#
# COMPACT_ATOMS: atom_id res chain seq x y z
N MET A 1 -2.34 -9.61 2.94
CA MET A 1 -1.07 -9.32 3.64
C MET A 1 -0.08 -9.16 2.53
N LEU A 2 0.44 -7.95 2.32
CA LEU A 2 1.46 -7.69 1.31
C LEU A 2 2.50 -8.80 1.33
N SER A 3 2.62 -9.52 0.22
CA SER A 3 3.69 -10.48 0.02
C SER A 3 5.02 -9.78 0.31
N LYS A 4 5.97 -10.44 0.97
CA LYS A 4 7.28 -9.81 1.20
C LYS A 4 7.97 -9.60 -0.14
N GLU A 5 8.63 -8.45 -0.30
CA GLU A 5 9.43 -8.13 -1.48
C GLU A 5 10.43 -9.28 -1.77
N PRO A 6 10.51 -9.79 -3.01
CA PRO A 6 11.43 -10.85 -3.36
C PRO A 6 12.89 -10.44 -3.14
N VAL A 7 13.62 -11.22 -2.36
CA VAL A 7 15.07 -11.03 -2.13
C VAL A 7 15.85 -12.03 -2.95
N ARG A 8 16.88 -11.54 -3.65
CA ARG A 8 17.75 -12.41 -4.45
C ARG A 8 18.59 -13.30 -3.55
N ILE A 9 18.49 -14.62 -3.75
CA ILE A 9 19.39 -15.58 -3.11
C ILE A 9 20.79 -15.41 -3.73
N ARG A 10 21.79 -15.17 -2.87
CA ARG A 10 23.20 -15.12 -3.28
C ARG A 10 23.80 -16.51 -3.14
N HIS A 11 24.19 -17.10 -4.27
CA HIS A 11 24.95 -18.34 -4.28
C HIS A 11 26.45 -18.05 -4.21
N ASP A 12 27.20 -18.92 -3.53
CA ASP A 12 28.65 -18.93 -3.59
C ASP A 12 29.11 -19.56 -4.91
N TRP A 13 29.61 -18.74 -5.82
CA TRP A 13 30.11 -19.22 -7.12
C TRP A 13 31.54 -19.78 -7.04
N ASN A 14 32.23 -19.66 -5.90
CA ASN A 14 33.56 -20.27 -5.74
C ASN A 14 33.48 -21.80 -5.65
N VAL A 15 32.32 -22.34 -5.26
CA VAL A 15 32.06 -23.79 -5.23
C VAL A 15 31.44 -24.31 -6.53
N ALA A 16 31.38 -23.48 -7.58
CA ALA A 16 30.72 -23.85 -8.81
C ALA A 16 31.50 -24.95 -9.56
N VAL A 17 30.77 -25.93 -10.07
CA VAL A 17 31.30 -27.05 -10.86
C VAL A 17 30.60 -27.13 -12.21
N VAL A 18 31.31 -27.59 -13.23
CA VAL A 18 30.68 -27.95 -14.50
C VAL A 18 29.80 -29.17 -14.27
N GLY A 19 28.51 -29.03 -14.55
CA GLY A 19 27.53 -30.09 -14.35
C GLY A 19 26.25 -29.79 -15.11
N TYR A 20 25.36 -30.78 -15.16
CA TYR A 20 24.01 -30.57 -15.67
C TYR A 20 23.20 -29.75 -14.67
N CYS A 21 22.58 -28.68 -15.15
CA CYS A 21 21.61 -27.90 -14.38
C CYS A 21 20.29 -28.67 -14.34
N ASP A 22 19.75 -28.94 -13.16
CA ASP A 22 18.52 -29.72 -12.99
C ASP A 22 17.26 -29.00 -13.50
N PHE A 23 17.36 -27.69 -13.78
CA PHE A 23 16.25 -26.85 -14.22
C PHE A 23 16.18 -26.65 -15.74
N CYS A 24 17.32 -26.72 -16.44
CA CYS A 24 17.36 -26.55 -17.90
C CYS A 24 18.05 -27.69 -18.64
N SER A 25 18.49 -28.73 -17.93
CA SER A 25 19.11 -29.95 -18.47
C SER A 25 20.35 -29.72 -19.33
N HIS A 26 20.95 -28.52 -19.27
CA HIS A 26 22.15 -28.17 -20.01
C HIS A 26 23.39 -28.28 -19.12
N SER A 27 24.50 -28.76 -19.68
CA SER A 27 25.81 -28.74 -19.03
C SER A 27 26.35 -27.31 -18.99
N LYS A 28 26.52 -26.77 -17.78
CA LYS A 28 26.93 -25.39 -17.49
C LYS A 28 27.75 -25.35 -16.20
N MET A 29 28.25 -24.16 -15.85
CA MET A 29 28.67 -23.90 -14.46
C MET A 29 27.45 -23.91 -13.54
N THR A 30 27.49 -24.73 -12.52
CA THR A 30 26.39 -24.96 -11.58
C THR A 30 26.84 -24.87 -10.13
N VAL A 31 25.93 -24.48 -9.25
CA VAL A 31 26.10 -24.43 -7.80
C VAL A 31 24.99 -25.25 -7.13
N PRO A 32 25.17 -25.70 -5.87
CA PRO A 32 24.09 -26.34 -5.12
C PRO A 32 22.86 -25.45 -5.00
N HIS A 33 21.70 -26.03 -5.23
CA HIS A 33 20.37 -25.44 -5.02
C HIS A 33 19.83 -25.83 -3.64
N ALA A 34 18.91 -25.03 -3.09
CA ALA A 34 18.32 -25.29 -1.77
C ALA A 34 17.59 -26.65 -1.70
N ASP A 35 17.01 -27.10 -2.82
CA ASP A 35 16.30 -28.38 -2.94
C ASP A 35 17.23 -29.61 -3.09
N GLY A 36 18.55 -29.42 -2.91
CA GLY A 36 19.55 -30.48 -3.07
C GLY A 36 19.99 -30.74 -4.52
N GLY A 37 19.42 -30.03 -5.50
CA GLY A 37 19.82 -30.07 -6.90
C GLY A 37 20.99 -29.15 -7.24
N ARG A 38 21.26 -28.98 -8.53
CA ARG A 38 22.25 -28.07 -9.11
C ARG A 38 21.58 -27.06 -10.02
N ILE A 39 21.93 -25.80 -9.85
CA ILE A 39 21.36 -24.68 -10.62
C ILE A 39 22.46 -23.89 -11.33
N CYS A 40 22.18 -23.42 -12.55
CA CYS A 40 23.07 -22.53 -13.29
C CYS A 40 22.67 -21.05 -13.10
N ALA A 41 23.59 -20.12 -13.39
CA ALA A 41 23.38 -18.69 -13.15
C ALA A 41 22.12 -18.14 -13.85
N SER A 42 21.89 -18.55 -15.09
CA SER A 42 20.72 -18.14 -15.87
C SER A 42 19.40 -18.66 -15.27
N CYS A 43 19.40 -19.83 -14.64
CA CYS A 43 18.23 -20.35 -13.95
C CYS A 43 17.98 -19.60 -12.63
N CYS A 44 19.04 -19.22 -11.90
CA CYS A 44 18.92 -18.34 -10.74
C CYS A 44 18.29 -16.98 -11.10
N ASP A 45 18.72 -16.37 -12.23
CA ASP A 45 18.13 -15.13 -12.71
C ASP A 45 16.65 -15.31 -13.10
N SER A 46 16.32 -16.42 -13.76
CA SER A 46 14.95 -16.76 -14.14
C SER A 46 14.03 -16.97 -12.93
N GLU A 47 14.51 -17.66 -11.90
CA GLU A 47 13.77 -17.87 -10.65
C GLU A 47 13.53 -16.53 -9.92
N PHE A 48 14.57 -15.69 -9.86
CA PHE A 48 14.45 -14.36 -9.26
C PHE A 48 13.47 -13.47 -10.04
N LEU A 49 13.52 -13.48 -11.37
CA LEU A 49 12.56 -12.75 -12.19
C LEU A 49 11.13 -13.27 -11.98
N SER A 50 10.95 -14.59 -11.89
CA SER A 50 9.63 -15.20 -11.69
C SER A 50 9.03 -14.81 -10.33
N SER A 51 9.84 -14.75 -9.28
CA SER A 51 9.39 -14.27 -7.97
C SER A 51 8.95 -12.80 -8.00
N TRP A 52 9.67 -11.94 -8.73
CA TRP A 52 9.23 -10.55 -9.00
C TRP A 52 7.93 -10.46 -9.78
N GLN A 53 7.75 -11.28 -10.82
CA GLN A 53 6.50 -11.29 -11.60
C GLN A 53 5.31 -11.73 -10.75
N ASN A 54 5.49 -12.74 -9.90
CA ASN A 54 4.45 -13.19 -8.96
C ASN A 54 4.12 -12.11 -7.92
N TYR A 55 5.15 -11.46 -7.37
CA TYR A 55 4.99 -10.33 -6.45
C TYR A 55 4.18 -9.19 -7.09
N ALA A 56 4.57 -8.74 -8.28
CA ALA A 56 3.86 -7.70 -9.02
C ALA A 56 2.40 -8.06 -9.31
N ARG A 57 2.12 -9.32 -9.66
CA ARG A 57 0.75 -9.81 -9.86
C ARG A 57 -0.06 -9.73 -8.57
N SER A 58 0.51 -10.16 -7.44
CA SER A 58 -0.17 -10.10 -6.14
C SER A 58 -0.47 -8.66 -5.72
N LEU A 59 0.47 -7.73 -5.92
CA LEU A 59 0.25 -6.30 -5.67
C LEU A 59 -0.85 -5.72 -6.53
N ALA A 60 -0.89 -6.06 -7.83
CA ALA A 60 -1.92 -5.57 -8.73
C ALA A 60 -3.32 -6.02 -8.27
N THR A 61 -3.45 -7.27 -7.81
CA THR A 61 -4.71 -7.79 -7.26
C THR A 61 -5.11 -7.08 -5.96
N GLU A 62 -4.18 -6.88 -5.02
CA GLU A 62 -4.47 -6.16 -3.76
C GLU A 62 -4.86 -4.70 -4.05
N LEU A 63 -4.16 -4.01 -4.97
CA LEU A 63 -4.49 -2.64 -5.36
C LEU A 63 -5.87 -2.53 -6.00
N LEU A 64 -6.27 -3.50 -6.83
CA LEU A 64 -7.62 -3.54 -7.40
C LEU A 64 -8.68 -3.71 -6.29
N SER A 65 -8.48 -4.67 -5.38
CA SER A 65 -9.41 -4.88 -4.27
C SER A 65 -9.52 -3.66 -3.35
N LEU A 66 -8.41 -2.98 -3.05
CA LEU A 66 -8.44 -1.75 -2.26
C LEU A 66 -9.14 -0.60 -2.98
N ARG A 67 -8.99 -0.51 -4.31
CA ARG A 67 -9.73 0.49 -5.12
C ARG A 67 -11.22 0.22 -5.12
N GLU A 68 -11.64 -1.04 -5.19
CA GLU A 68 -13.04 -1.45 -5.10
C GLU A 68 -13.62 -1.12 -3.72
N GLN A 69 -12.94 -1.52 -2.63
CA GLN A 69 -13.35 -1.19 -1.26
C GLN A 69 -13.43 0.32 -1.03
N LEU A 70 -12.47 1.10 -1.55
CA LEU A 70 -12.51 2.56 -1.48
C LEU A 70 -13.69 3.15 -2.26
N ALA A 71 -14.01 2.59 -3.43
CA ALA A 71 -15.14 3.03 -4.23
C ALA A 71 -16.48 2.71 -3.53
N GLU A 72 -16.60 1.54 -2.91
CA GLU A 72 -17.76 1.17 -2.09
C GLU A 72 -17.92 2.12 -0.90
N LEU A 73 -16.84 2.39 -0.16
CA LEU A 73 -16.87 3.35 0.95
C LEU A 73 -17.26 4.77 0.51
N LYS A 74 -16.79 5.21 -0.66
CA LYS A 74 -17.15 6.51 -1.23
C LYS A 74 -18.59 6.56 -1.77
N ALA A 75 -19.20 5.41 -2.05
CA ALA A 75 -20.57 5.32 -2.53
C ALA A 75 -21.60 5.24 -1.38
N LEU A 76 -21.15 4.97 -0.15
CA LEU A 76 -22.02 5.06 1.02
C LEU A 76 -22.51 6.49 1.20
N GLU A 77 -23.79 6.65 1.54
CA GLU A 77 -24.32 7.95 1.94
C GLU A 77 -23.53 8.41 3.18
N PRO A 78 -23.10 9.69 3.23
CA PRO A 78 -22.46 10.24 4.41
C PRO A 78 -23.39 10.03 5.61
N PHE A 79 -22.93 9.30 6.63
CA PHE A 79 -23.72 9.05 7.85
C PHE A 79 -23.60 10.20 8.88
N ALA A 80 -22.71 11.15 8.60
CA ALA A 80 -22.59 12.44 9.27
C ALA A 80 -22.08 13.44 8.21
N TRP A 81 -22.80 14.54 7.99
CA TRP A 81 -22.20 15.69 7.32
C TRP A 81 -21.58 16.60 8.38
N GLY A 82 -20.54 17.33 8.00
CA GLY A 82 -19.80 18.18 8.94
C GLY A 82 -18.33 17.81 8.95
N LEU A 83 -17.61 18.36 7.96
CA LEU A 83 -16.38 19.14 8.19
C LEU A 83 -15.67 19.56 6.90
N ALA A 84 -16.02 19.04 5.72
CA ALA A 84 -15.64 19.65 4.44
C ALA A 84 -16.33 19.02 3.22
N ASP A 85 -16.74 19.83 2.24
CA ASP A 85 -16.96 19.37 0.86
C ASP A 85 -15.62 19.10 0.14
N LYS A 86 -15.72 18.63 -1.11
CA LYS A 86 -14.59 18.30 -2.00
C LYS A 86 -13.60 19.46 -2.25
N ASP A 87 -13.98 20.69 -1.92
CA ASP A 87 -13.17 21.90 -2.10
C ASP A 87 -12.63 22.42 -0.75
N GLY A 88 -12.88 21.71 0.36
CA GLY A 88 -12.38 22.03 1.70
C GLY A 88 -13.34 22.88 2.55
N ASN A 89 -14.61 23.04 2.17
CA ASN A 89 -15.55 23.91 2.88
C ASN A 89 -16.39 23.14 3.90
N ALA A 90 -16.28 23.44 5.20
CA ALA A 90 -17.09 22.83 6.25
C ALA A 90 -18.54 23.35 6.20
N TYR A 91 -19.52 22.46 6.12
CA TYR A 91 -20.95 22.81 6.27
C TYR A 91 -21.42 22.41 7.67
N LEU A 92 -21.93 23.40 8.37
CA LEU A 92 -22.13 23.49 9.82
C LEU A 92 -23.46 22.89 10.30
N SER A 93 -24.28 22.35 9.40
CA SER A 93 -25.63 21.87 9.71
C SER A 93 -25.71 20.49 10.34
N GLU A 94 -24.61 19.74 10.47
CA GLU A 94 -24.70 18.31 10.82
C GLU A 94 -23.63 17.78 11.79
N CYS A 95 -22.72 18.63 12.28
CA CYS A 95 -21.63 18.16 13.16
C CYS A 95 -22.03 18.01 14.64
N CYS A 96 -23.27 18.32 15.02
CA CYS A 96 -23.72 18.23 16.41
C CYS A 96 -25.03 17.50 16.56
N ILE A 97 -24.95 16.36 17.24
CA ILE A 97 -26.11 15.76 17.88
C ILE A 97 -26.54 16.71 19.02
N GLY A 98 -27.41 17.68 18.70
CA GLY A 98 -28.44 18.16 19.61
C GLY A 98 -28.21 19.39 20.49
N ASP A 99 -27.17 20.22 20.30
CA ASP A 99 -27.10 21.52 21.01
C ASP A 99 -26.34 22.60 20.22
N GLU A 100 -27.03 23.69 19.87
CA GLU A 100 -26.51 24.85 19.12
C GLU A 100 -25.49 25.65 19.97
N GLY A 101 -25.59 25.59 21.30
CA GLY A 101 -24.69 26.33 22.20
C GLY A 101 -23.26 25.81 22.25
N CYS A 102 -23.08 24.49 22.08
CA CYS A 102 -21.75 23.85 22.18
C CYS A 102 -20.78 24.34 21.09
N MET A 103 -21.31 24.68 19.92
CA MET A 103 -20.52 25.11 18.76
C MET A 103 -20.15 26.59 18.77
N ILE A 104 -21.00 27.44 19.37
CA ILE A 104 -20.65 28.86 19.59
C ILE A 104 -19.48 28.93 20.56
N ASP A 105 -19.54 28.16 21.64
CA ASP A 105 -18.48 28.10 22.64
C ASP A 105 -17.15 27.57 22.04
N GLU A 106 -17.21 26.56 21.15
CA GLU A 106 -16.03 26.03 20.47
C GLU A 106 -15.47 26.99 19.41
N ALA A 107 -16.32 27.64 18.61
CA ALA A 107 -15.88 28.63 17.63
C ALA A 107 -15.25 29.86 18.31
N GLU A 108 -15.84 30.35 19.41
CA GLU A 108 -15.24 31.39 20.26
C GLU A 108 -13.90 30.94 20.85
N GLY A 109 -13.80 29.68 21.28
CA GLY A 109 -12.55 29.08 21.75
C GLY A 109 -11.44 29.07 20.70
N TYR A 110 -11.75 28.67 19.46
CA TYR A 110 -10.77 28.67 18.37
C TYR A 110 -10.41 30.07 17.87
N ASN A 111 -11.36 31.01 17.89
CA ASN A 111 -11.14 32.40 17.49
C ASN A 111 -10.29 33.19 18.49
N TYR A 112 -10.09 32.67 19.70
CA TYR A 112 -9.26 33.31 20.73
C TYR A 112 -7.82 33.60 20.24
N GLU A 113 -7.26 32.73 19.40
CA GLU A 113 -5.88 32.85 18.89
C GLU A 113 -5.80 33.37 17.43
N LEU A 114 -6.95 33.64 16.79
CA LEU A 114 -7.01 34.03 15.38
C LEU A 114 -7.19 35.55 15.22
N GLU A 115 -6.57 36.10 14.19
CA GLU A 115 -6.85 37.47 13.74
C GLU A 115 -8.30 37.57 13.22
N PRO A 116 -9.00 38.70 13.41
CA PRO A 116 -10.44 38.83 13.11
C PRO A 116 -10.85 38.44 11.69
N GLU A 117 -9.96 38.65 10.72
CA GLU A 117 -10.17 38.30 9.31
C GLU A 117 -10.10 36.79 9.02
N HIS A 118 -9.63 36.00 9.97
CA HIS A 118 -9.56 34.53 9.94
C HIS A 118 -10.53 33.88 10.93
N HIS A 119 -11.39 34.66 11.58
CA HIS A 119 -12.36 34.12 12.52
C HIS A 119 -13.33 33.17 11.82
N ILE A 120 -13.54 32.03 12.45
CA ILE A 120 -14.46 30.99 12.02
C ILE A 120 -15.80 31.31 12.67
N TYR A 121 -16.83 31.51 11.86
CA TYR A 121 -18.19 31.78 12.35
C TYR A 121 -19.01 30.50 12.27
N ALA A 122 -19.68 30.14 13.36
CA ALA A 122 -20.75 29.15 13.31
C ALA A 122 -21.93 29.72 12.52
N VAL A 123 -22.48 28.94 11.58
CA VAL A 123 -23.59 29.31 10.67
C VAL A 123 -24.60 28.18 10.62
#